data_AF-A0A8S1GZP6-F1
#
_entry.id   AF-A0A8S1GZP6-F1
#
_cell.length_a   1.000
_cell.length_b   1.000
_cell.length_c   1.000
_cell.angle_alpha   90.00
_cell.angle_beta   90.00
_cell.angle_gamma   90.00
#
_symmetry.space_group_name_H-M   'P 1'
#
loop_
_entity.id
_entity.type
_entity.pdbx_description
1 polymer ?
#
loop_
_entity_poly.entity_id
_entity_poly.type
_entity_poly.pdbx_seq_one_letter_code
_entity_poly.pdbx_strand_id
1 'polypeptide(L)'
;MNRLLTLHKDILERWRRHFAKIANEEFAHPDIPWNAPVLGPTPKIEDQEVVSAIKSMKPSKATGPDDMAAEIWKKDDSVTSKWLADLFNQVIKENKMPQDWNHSTTVPIWKKKGSPADCSCVCIYVCSF
;
A
#
# COMPACT_ATOMS: atom_id res chain seq x y z
N MET A 1 -6.44 21.09 -24.86
CA MET A 1 -5.02 20.75 -24.67
C MET A 1 -4.64 20.97 -23.21
N ASN A 2 -3.95 20.00 -22.59
CA ASN A 2 -3.46 20.16 -21.21
C ASN A 2 -2.27 21.14 -21.16
N ARG A 3 -2.37 22.20 -20.36
CA ARG A 3 -1.29 23.18 -20.12
C ARG A 3 -0.19 22.58 -19.23
N LEU A 4 1.08 22.85 -19.52
CA LEU A 4 2.19 22.50 -18.63
C LEU A 4 2.20 23.42 -17.39
N LEU A 5 2.32 22.82 -16.21
CA LEU A 5 2.40 23.53 -14.94
C LEU A 5 3.83 23.46 -14.41
N THR A 6 4.33 24.58 -13.90
CA THR A 6 5.68 24.70 -13.34
C THR A 6 5.66 25.13 -11.88
N LEU A 7 4.57 25.77 -11.43
CA LEU A 7 4.38 26.15 -10.04
C LEU A 7 3.97 24.93 -9.20
N HIS A 8 4.71 24.71 -8.10
CA HIS A 8 4.51 23.55 -7.23
C HIS A 8 3.07 23.40 -6.73
N LYS A 9 2.44 24.50 -6.30
CA LYS A 9 1.04 24.50 -5.83
C LYS A 9 0.07 24.02 -6.91
N ASP A 10 0.23 24.49 -8.14
CA ASP A 10 -0.65 24.11 -9.25
C ASP A 10 -0.43 22.66 -9.67
N ILE A 11 0.83 22.19 -9.64
CA ILE A 11 1.18 20.79 -9.90
C ILE A 11 0.53 19.88 -8.86
N LEU A 12 0.65 20.19 -7.57
CA LEU A 12 0.05 19.41 -6.49
C LEU A 12 -1.48 19.40 -6.60
N GLU A 13 -2.11 20.54 -6.87
CA GLU A 13 -3.57 20.60 -7.02
C GLU A 13 -4.05 19.78 -8.23
N ARG A 14 -3.29 19.77 -9.33
CA ARG A 14 -3.60 18.92 -10.48
C ARG A 14 -3.50 17.44 -10.13
N TRP A 15 -2.45 17.03 -9.42
CA TRP A 15 -2.29 15.66 -8.95
C TRP A 15 -3.41 15.27 -7.98
N ARG A 16 -3.74 16.13 -7.01
CA ARG A 16 -4.84 15.90 -6.07
C ARG A 16 -6.16 15.63 -6.79
N ARG A 17 -6.52 16.46 -7.78
CA ARG A 17 -7.74 16.26 -8.58
C ARG A 17 -7.71 14.97 -9.38
N HIS A 18 -6.57 14.66 -9.99
CA HIS A 18 -6.42 13.43 -10.77
C HIS A 18 -6.60 12.19 -9.90
N PHE A 19 -5.88 12.11 -8.77
CA PHE A 19 -5.97 10.98 -7.84
C PHE A 19 -7.33 10.89 -7.15
N ALA A 20 -7.95 12.01 -6.77
CA ALA A 20 -9.29 12.01 -6.20
C ALA A 20 -10.33 11.42 -7.17
N LYS A 21 -10.12 11.54 -8.49
CA LYS A 21 -10.98 10.90 -9.48
C LYS A 21 -10.75 9.39 -9.52
N ILE A 22 -9.51 8.95 -9.71
CA ILE A 22 -9.21 7.53 -9.96
C ILE A 22 -9.23 6.65 -8.71
N ALA A 23 -8.94 7.20 -7.53
CA ALA A 23 -8.86 6.43 -6.28
C ALA A 23 -10.22 6.23 -5.61
N ASN A 24 -11.24 7.00 -6.01
CA ASN A 24 -12.61 6.89 -5.51
C ASN A 24 -13.55 6.24 -6.55
N GLU A 25 -13.01 5.80 -7.68
CA GLU A 25 -13.78 5.08 -8.69
C GLU A 25 -13.76 3.58 -8.32
N GLU A 26 -14.91 3.06 -7.92
CA GLU A 26 -15.06 1.65 -7.55
C GLU A 26 -14.96 0.80 -8.82
N PHE A 27 -13.95 -0.06 -8.90
CA PHE A 27 -13.82 -1.00 -9.99
C PHE A 27 -14.82 -2.12 -9.83
N ALA A 28 -15.41 -2.58 -10.93
CA ALA A 28 -16.27 -3.76 -10.92
C ALA A 28 -15.49 -4.96 -10.38
N HIS A 29 -15.77 -5.32 -9.13
CA HIS A 29 -15.24 -6.52 -8.50
C HIS A 29 -16.28 -7.64 -8.60
N PRO A 30 -15.86 -8.91 -8.72
CA PRO A 30 -16.78 -10.02 -8.57
C PRO A 30 -17.48 -9.92 -7.21
N ASP A 31 -18.74 -10.39 -7.15
CA ASP A 31 -19.46 -10.46 -5.88
C ASP A 31 -18.65 -11.31 -4.90
N ILE A 32 -18.31 -10.72 -3.75
CA ILE A 32 -17.71 -11.46 -2.65
C ILE A 32 -18.83 -12.36 -2.10
N PRO A 33 -18.68 -13.69 -2.11
CA PRO A 33 -19.71 -14.58 -1.59
C PRO A 33 -20.02 -14.17 -0.14
N TRP A 34 -21.28 -13.85 0.11
CA TRP A 34 -21.70 -13.60 1.48
C TRP A 34 -21.68 -14.93 2.23
N ASN A 35 -20.79 -15.00 3.20
CA ASN A 35 -20.72 -16.11 4.14
C ASN A 35 -21.37 -15.63 5.43
N ALA A 36 -22.22 -16.47 6.04
CA ALA A 36 -22.72 -16.17 7.38
C ALA A 36 -21.52 -15.92 8.32
N PRO A 37 -21.57 -14.88 9.17
CA PRO A 37 -20.49 -14.64 10.13
C PRO A 37 -20.25 -15.90 10.95
N VAL A 38 -19.00 -16.36 10.98
CA VAL A 38 -18.62 -17.48 11.83
C VAL A 38 -18.62 -16.97 13.27
N LEU A 39 -19.53 -17.47 14.10
CA LEU A 39 -19.55 -17.17 15.53
C LEU A 39 -18.34 -17.83 16.19
N GLY A 40 -17.43 -17.04 16.74
CA GLY A 40 -16.23 -17.54 17.40
C GLY A 40 -15.16 -16.47 17.61
N PRO A 41 -14.08 -16.81 18.32
CA PRO A 41 -12.92 -15.93 18.41
C PRO A 41 -12.28 -15.73 17.03
N THR A 42 -11.79 -14.52 16.78
CA THR A 42 -10.99 -14.25 15.57
C THR A 42 -9.79 -15.20 15.54
N PRO A 43 -9.55 -15.93 14.42
CA PRO A 43 -8.36 -16.75 14.27
C PRO A 43 -7.10 -15.92 14.53
N LYS A 44 -6.15 -16.51 15.24
CA LYS A 44 -4.85 -15.87 15.45
C LYS A 44 -3.99 -16.03 14.21
N ILE A 45 -3.25 -14.99 13.86
CA ILE A 45 -2.20 -15.05 12.85
C ILE A 45 -1.04 -15.85 13.44
N GLU A 46 -0.61 -16.89 12.73
CA GLU A 46 0.51 -17.74 13.12
C GLU A 46 1.84 -17.22 12.56
N ASP A 47 2.94 -17.47 13.28
CA ASP A 47 4.30 -17.11 12.84
C ASP A 47 4.61 -17.66 11.43
N GLN A 48 4.11 -18.85 11.08
CA GLN A 48 4.31 -19.47 9.76
C GLN A 48 3.60 -18.72 8.63
N GLU A 49 2.45 -18.10 8.91
CA GLU A 49 1.75 -17.26 7.94
C GLU A 49 2.57 -16.01 7.65
N VAL A 50 3.13 -15.39 8.69
CA VAL A 50 4.02 -14.22 8.56
C VAL A 50 5.27 -14.57 7.76
N VAL A 51 5.95 -15.68 8.10
CA VAL A 51 7.11 -16.17 7.33
C VAL A 51 6.77 -16.38 5.86
N SER A 52 5.60 -16.97 5.58
CA SER A 52 5.16 -17.21 4.21
C SER A 52 4.87 -15.90 3.46
N ALA A 53 4.23 -14.94 4.14
CA ALA A 53 3.97 -13.61 3.59
C ALA A 53 5.28 -12.86 3.26
N ILE A 54 6.24 -12.82 4.19
CA ILE A 54 7.56 -12.21 3.98
C ILE A 54 8.29 -12.84 2.77
N LYS A 55 8.28 -14.18 2.69
CA LYS A 55 8.90 -14.90 1.55
C LYS A 55 8.24 -14.54 0.22
N SER A 56 6.94 -14.28 0.21
CA SER A 56 6.17 -13.93 -0.99
C SER A 56 6.39 -12.50 -1.50
N MET A 57 6.96 -11.60 -0.68
CA MET A 57 7.21 -10.21 -1.07
C MET A 57 8.08 -10.13 -2.34
N LYS A 58 7.82 -9.15 -3.19
CA LYS A 58 8.62 -8.94 -4.42
C LYS A 58 9.83 -8.05 -4.09
N PRO A 59 11.07 -8.47 -4.42
CA PRO A 59 12.24 -7.60 -4.25
C PRO A 59 12.20 -6.42 -5.22
N SER A 60 13.07 -5.44 -4.99
CA SER A 60 13.30 -4.28 -5.85
C SER A 60 12.04 -3.45 -6.09
N LYS A 61 11.18 -3.41 -5.08
CA LYS A 61 10.04 -2.49 -4.99
C LYS A 61 10.44 -1.25 -4.20
N ALA A 62 9.74 -0.15 -4.45
CA ALA A 62 9.94 1.07 -3.67
C ALA A 62 9.60 0.79 -2.20
N THR A 63 10.40 1.35 -1.29
CA THR A 63 10.17 1.27 0.15
C THR A 63 9.00 2.15 0.56
N GLY A 64 8.38 1.82 1.70
CA GLY A 64 7.44 2.69 2.37
C GLY A 64 8.12 3.92 2.98
N PRO A 65 7.39 4.77 3.71
CA PRO A 65 7.96 5.88 4.47
C PRO A 65 8.98 5.47 5.55
N ASP A 66 9.01 4.18 5.92
CA ASP A 66 9.96 3.57 6.85
C ASP A 66 11.32 3.22 6.22
N ASP A 67 11.44 3.36 4.90
CA ASP A 67 12.60 2.97 4.11
C ASP A 67 13.01 1.48 4.23
N MET A 68 12.05 0.61 4.59
CA MET A 68 12.31 -0.82 4.77
C MET A 68 12.05 -1.60 3.48
N ALA A 69 13.11 -2.11 2.87
CA ALA A 69 13.02 -2.91 1.65
C ALA A 69 12.60 -4.35 1.94
N ALA A 70 11.91 -4.99 0.99
CA ALA A 70 11.52 -6.40 1.08
C ALA A 70 12.73 -7.32 1.31
N GLU A 71 13.91 -6.94 0.83
CA GLU A 71 15.17 -7.65 1.01
C GLU A 71 15.65 -7.65 2.46
N ILE A 72 15.30 -6.64 3.26
CA ILE A 72 15.60 -6.58 4.69
C ILE A 72 14.68 -7.58 5.40
N TRP A 73 13.38 -7.49 5.13
CA TRP A 73 12.40 -8.42 5.68
C TRP A 73 12.71 -9.87 5.30
N LYS A 74 13.15 -10.16 4.07
CA LYS A 74 13.49 -11.53 3.65
C LYS A 74 14.72 -12.13 4.33
N LYS A 75 15.52 -11.32 5.03
CA LYS A 75 16.58 -11.82 5.93
C LYS A 75 16.01 -12.20 7.31
N ASP A 76 14.68 -12.27 7.42
CA ASP A 76 13.92 -12.64 8.62
C ASP A 76 14.56 -13.78 9.39
N ASP A 77 14.57 -13.63 10.69
CA ASP A 77 14.78 -14.72 11.63
C ASP A 77 13.46 -15.09 12.31
N SER A 78 13.44 -16.22 13.01
CA SER A 78 12.25 -16.69 13.73
C SER A 78 11.77 -15.73 14.83
N VAL A 79 12.62 -14.80 15.26
CA VAL A 79 12.28 -13.80 16.29
C VAL A 79 11.43 -12.69 15.68
N THR A 80 11.81 -12.21 14.50
CA THR A 80 11.15 -11.12 13.79
C THR A 80 9.76 -11.52 13.32
N SER A 81 9.60 -12.70 12.71
CA SER A 81 8.28 -13.24 12.31
C SER A 81 7.33 -13.40 13.49
N LYS A 82 7.82 -13.91 14.63
CA LYS A 82 7.01 -14.04 15.85
C LYS A 82 6.58 -12.69 16.41
N TRP A 83 7.50 -11.73 16.47
CA TRP A 83 7.17 -10.38 16.93
C TRP A 83 6.11 -9.71 16.03
N LEU A 84 6.22 -9.87 14.71
CA LEU A 84 5.23 -9.38 13.76
C LEU A 84 3.87 -10.06 13.96
N ALA A 85 3.82 -11.38 14.16
CA ALA A 85 2.58 -12.09 14.44
C ALA A 85 1.91 -11.58 15.72
N ASP A 86 2.67 -11.37 16.80
CA ASP A 86 2.17 -10.78 18.04
C ASP A 86 1.61 -9.36 17.81
N LEU A 87 2.32 -8.52 17.05
CA LEU A 87 1.88 -7.17 16.68
C LEU A 87 0.57 -7.19 15.89
N PHE A 88 0.47 -8.01 14.83
CA PHE A 88 -0.75 -8.09 14.01
C PHE A 88 -1.94 -8.59 14.82
N ASN A 89 -1.73 -9.60 15.66
CA ASN A 89 -2.78 -10.10 16.56
C ASN A 89 -3.22 -9.04 17.57
N GLN A 90 -2.31 -8.20 18.06
CA GLN A 90 -2.66 -7.08 18.95
C GLN A 90 -3.51 -6.03 18.22
N VAL A 91 -3.13 -5.63 17.00
CA VAL A 91 -3.89 -4.69 16.16
C VAL A 91 -5.32 -5.20 15.93
N ILE A 92 -5.48 -6.50 15.62
CA ILE A 92 -6.79 -7.14 15.44
C ILE A 92 -7.59 -7.14 16.75
N LYS A 93 -6.96 -7.55 17.85
CA LYS A 93 -7.62 -7.63 19.17
C LYS A 93 -8.11 -6.28 19.66
N GLU A 94 -7.30 -5.23 19.48
CA GLU A 94 -7.65 -3.87 19.90
C GLU A 94 -8.56 -3.17 18.91
N ASN A 95 -8.68 -3.71 17.68
CA ASN A 95 -9.37 -3.09 16.56
C ASN A 95 -8.90 -1.64 16.32
N LYS A 96 -7.59 -1.42 16.41
CA LYS A 96 -6.94 -0.11 16.29
C LYS A 96 -5.78 -0.20 15.31
N MET A 97 -5.98 0.40 14.14
CA MET A 97 -4.94 0.50 13.12
C MET A 97 -3.85 1.49 13.57
N PRO A 98 -2.56 1.13 13.48
CA PRO A 98 -1.48 2.10 13.67
C PRO A 98 -1.65 3.29 12.73
N GLN A 99 -1.49 4.51 13.24
CA GLN A 99 -1.67 5.72 12.45
C GLN A 99 -0.72 5.75 11.24
N ASP A 100 0.48 5.23 11.40
CA ASP A 100 1.51 5.20 10.35
C ASP A 100 1.08 4.32 9.15
N TRP A 101 0.27 3.28 9.37
CA TRP A 101 -0.22 2.39 8.31
C TRP A 101 -1.32 3.03 7.47
N ASN A 102 -1.94 4.12 7.95
CA ASN A 102 -2.95 4.87 7.21
C ASN A 102 -2.36 5.87 6.22
N HIS A 103 -1.04 5.99 6.16
CA HIS A 103 -0.36 6.94 5.28
C HIS A 103 0.42 6.21 4.19
N SER A 104 0.32 6.73 2.97
CA SER A 104 1.13 6.29 1.85
C SER A 104 1.65 7.48 1.07
N THR A 105 2.85 7.36 0.51
CA THR A 105 3.40 8.37 -0.39
C THR A 105 3.19 7.95 -1.83
N THR A 106 2.50 8.79 -2.60
CA THR A 106 2.34 8.58 -4.03
C THR A 106 3.33 9.43 -4.82
N VAL A 107 4.23 8.77 -5.56
CA VAL A 107 5.24 9.44 -6.38
C VAL A 107 4.90 9.27 -7.87
N PRO A 108 4.49 10.34 -8.57
CA PRO A 108 4.26 10.29 -10.01
C PRO A 108 5.60 10.34 -10.78
N ILE A 109 5.89 9.31 -11.57
CA ILE A 109 7.11 9.25 -12.40
C ILE A 109 6.74 9.30 -13.88
N TRP A 110 7.20 10.33 -14.59
CA TRP A 110 6.94 10.47 -16.03
C TRP A 110 7.71 9.43 -16.84
N LYS A 111 7.00 8.65 -17.66
CA LYS A 111 7.56 7.54 -18.45
C LYS A 111 8.19 7.97 -19.78
N LYS A 112 8.42 9.26 -19.99
CA LYS A 112 8.90 9.82 -21.27
C LYS A 112 8.01 9.45 -22.46
N LYS A 113 6.74 9.15 -22.21
CA LYS A 113 5.72 8.82 -23.22
C LYS A 113 4.58 9.83 -23.11
N GLY A 114 4.04 10.25 -24.25
CA GLY A 114 2.96 11.24 -24.29
C GLY A 114 3.40 12.63 -23.79
N SER A 115 2.43 13.46 -23.43
CA SER A 115 2.69 14.83 -22.97
C SER A 115 3.01 14.85 -21.46
N PRO A 116 4.05 15.58 -21.01
CA PRO A 116 4.30 15.79 -19.59
C PRO A 116 3.19 16.61 -18.89
N ALA A 117 2.28 17.23 -19.65
CA ALA A 117 1.11 17.91 -19.11
C ALA A 117 -0.08 16.96 -18.86
N ASP A 118 0.02 15.68 -19.23
CA ASP A 118 -1.01 14.68 -19.08
C ASP A 118 -0.70 13.73 -17.91
N CYS A 119 -1.57 13.75 -16.89
CA CYS A 119 -1.43 12.92 -15.69
C CYS A 119 -1.58 11.42 -15.97
N SER A 120 -2.16 11.00 -17.09
CA SER A 120 -2.29 9.58 -17.47
C SER A 120 -0.97 8.96 -17.95
N CYS A 121 0.03 9.79 -18.25
CA CYS A 121 1.30 9.38 -18.83
C CYS A 121 2.40 9.12 -17.79
N VAL A 122 2.03 8.89 -16.52
CA VAL A 122 2.96 8.59 -15.42
C VAL A 122 2.80 7.18 -14.89
N CYS A 123 3.85 6.69 -14.23
CA CYS A 123 3.75 5.58 -13.30
C CYS A 123 3.41 6.10 -11.92
N ILE A 124 2.50 5.42 -11.23
CA ILE A 124 2.18 5.67 -9.83
C ILE A 124 2.98 4.68 -9.00
N TYR A 125 3.86 5.18 -8.13
CA TYR A 125 4.46 4.38 -7.08
C TYR A 125 3.74 4.70 -5.79
N VAL A 126 3.18 3.68 -5.15
CA VAL A 126 2.59 3.77 -3.83
C VAL A 126 3.60 3.18 -2.84
N CYS A 127 4.16 4.05 -2.01
CA CYS A 127 5.03 3.70 -0.90
C CYS A 127 4.15 3.59 0.34
N SER A 128 3.75 2.37 0.69
CA SER A 128 3.01 2.05 1.90
C SER A 128 3.82 1.09 2.76
N PHE A 129 3.51 1.06 4.06
CA PHE A 129 3.92 -0.01 4.98
C PHE A 129 3.38 -1.36 4.52
#